data_AF-A0A417RB08-F1
#
_entry.id   AF-A0A417RB08-F1
#
_cell.length_a   1.000
_cell.length_b   1.000
_cell.length_c   1.000
_cell.angle_alpha   90.00
_cell.angle_beta   90.00
_cell.angle_gamma   90.00
#
_symmetry.space_group_name_H-M   'P 1'
#
loop_
_entity.id
_entity.type
_entity.pdbx_description
1 polymer ?
#
loop_
_entity_poly.entity_id
_entity_poly.type
_entity_poly.pdbx_seq_one_letter_code
_entity_poly.pdbx_strand_id
1 'polypeptide(L)'
;MPYQKKRFLSYTTVFLCFLAAYICRLIDTDNDLLHALLDQSRTSIYLGLYCAWVTYLNKHIVYKKMRQCLTAIGCLMVFWLFLRTIKYHVFQDPLSMHICWYLYYLPMILIPTLGLNAALLLEEKENTKIKKRHVLLLLFAAVLIIGVFTNDLHQLVFRFYLKPPYSDKNYGYGFLFVVIQVWIIFCLSAMDVILVRKSKTFEKKRFWLPVIPGIVLLGWNIGNILRLPFISIIAGDLTAVCCLCIAAIFQSCILCGLIPTNSRYFELFQSTGSLDAEITDEAFRRYYYTGNFPKLSKELRECVIAESLLQENGILIKHIPVRGGHLFWTEDISVLLDQYQDIQEQQEELTARNQLLQMTYQKEAARRKLEEQNHLMNMIQDQTYRQYELLSLYMKKFEQTDSREECDMLLSKIVVVGTYLKRRKNLVLTRYSSQGDSLTMADLKQSLAESCENLKLCKIRAAYFVQDKEKLLHADDVLRCYDFFEWLIEQLFDVVSAVFFRVTQIEEKLQISVHVVCLTDIRIFLTERPDLLIQQEEEQEWFIRCPVS
;
A
#
# COMPACT_ATOMS: atom_id res chain seq x y z
N MET A 1 -24.70 -35.80 -14.97
CA MET A 1 -24.89 -36.02 -16.43
C MET A 1 -23.94 -35.12 -17.21
N PRO A 2 -23.18 -35.66 -18.19
CA PRO A 2 -22.27 -34.86 -19.01
C PRO A 2 -23.03 -33.80 -19.83
N TYR A 3 -22.43 -32.62 -19.98
CA TYR A 3 -23.01 -31.44 -20.64
C TYR A 3 -23.57 -31.75 -22.05
N GLN A 4 -22.89 -32.64 -22.78
CA GLN A 4 -23.29 -33.06 -24.13
C GLN A 4 -24.65 -33.81 -24.17
N LYS A 5 -24.96 -34.66 -23.18
CA LYS A 5 -26.24 -35.40 -23.12
C LYS A 5 -27.42 -34.46 -22.86
N LYS A 6 -27.25 -33.44 -21.99
CA LYS A 6 -28.29 -32.43 -21.74
C LYS A 6 -28.58 -31.58 -22.98
N ARG A 7 -27.53 -31.24 -23.74
CA ARG A 7 -27.64 -30.46 -24.97
C ARG A 7 -28.34 -31.23 -26.09
N PHE A 8 -28.02 -32.51 -26.26
CA PHE A 8 -28.70 -33.39 -27.22
C PHE A 8 -30.20 -33.49 -26.92
N LEU A 9 -30.58 -33.78 -25.67
CA LEU A 9 -31.98 -33.88 -25.26
C LEU A 9 -32.76 -32.58 -25.53
N SER A 10 -32.17 -31.43 -25.21
CA SER A 10 -32.78 -30.13 -25.46
C SER A 10 -33.02 -29.85 -26.95
N TYR A 11 -32.07 -30.19 -27.83
CA TYR A 11 -32.26 -30.01 -29.27
C TYR A 11 -33.32 -30.95 -29.84
N THR A 12 -33.39 -32.20 -29.35
CA THR A 12 -34.41 -33.16 -29.76
C THR A 12 -35.81 -32.69 -29.34
N THR A 13 -35.98 -32.15 -28.13
CA THR A 13 -37.26 -31.59 -27.67
C THR A 13 -37.70 -30.40 -28.51
N VAL A 14 -36.79 -29.47 -28.82
CA VAL A 14 -37.09 -28.32 -29.68
C VAL A 14 -37.52 -28.76 -31.08
N PHE A 15 -36.81 -29.73 -31.66
CA PHE A 15 -37.14 -30.29 -32.98
C PHE A 15 -38.53 -30.95 -32.99
N LEU A 16 -38.87 -31.73 -31.96
CA LEU A 16 -40.19 -32.34 -31.80
C LEU A 16 -41.31 -31.30 -31.67
N CYS A 17 -41.09 -30.23 -30.91
CA CYS A 17 -42.06 -29.13 -30.81
C CYS A 17 -42.28 -28.42 -32.16
N PHE A 18 -41.21 -28.23 -32.95
CA PHE A 18 -41.32 -27.68 -34.31
C PHE A 18 -42.09 -28.60 -35.25
N LEU A 19 -41.80 -29.89 -35.22
CA LEU A 19 -42.50 -30.90 -36.01
C LEU A 19 -44.00 -30.92 -35.66
N ALA A 20 -44.33 -30.89 -34.37
CA ALA A 20 -45.71 -30.85 -33.89
C ALA A 20 -46.45 -29.58 -34.39
N ALA A 21 -45.83 -28.40 -34.26
CA ALA A 21 -46.42 -27.14 -34.75
C ALA A 21 -46.61 -27.12 -36.28
N TYR A 22 -45.72 -27.79 -37.04
CA TYR A 22 -45.83 -27.93 -38.49
C TYR A 22 -46.92 -28.93 -38.90
N ILE A 23 -47.04 -30.05 -38.20
CA ILE A 23 -48.10 -31.04 -38.42
C ILE A 23 -49.47 -30.42 -38.12
N CYS A 24 -49.61 -29.65 -37.03
CA CYS A 24 -50.84 -28.90 -36.72
C CYS A 24 -51.25 -27.91 -37.83
N ARG A 25 -50.31 -27.48 -38.69
CA ARG A 25 -50.61 -26.62 -39.84
C ARG A 25 -51.05 -27.40 -41.08
N LEU A 26 -50.56 -28.62 -41.26
CA LEU A 26 -50.87 -29.45 -42.44
C LEU A 26 -52.23 -30.16 -42.31
N ILE A 27 -52.73 -30.33 -41.10
CA ILE A 27 -54.04 -30.92 -40.83
C ILE A 27 -55.10 -29.87 -41.17
N ASP A 28 -55.68 -29.99 -42.36
CA ASP A 28 -56.88 -29.25 -42.77
C ASP A 28 -58.12 -30.07 -42.38
N THR A 29 -59.01 -29.50 -41.58
CA THR A 29 -60.19 -30.19 -41.03
C THR A 29 -61.42 -29.32 -41.14
N ASP A 30 -62.53 -29.88 -41.65
CA ASP A 30 -63.82 -29.20 -41.82
C ASP A 30 -64.52 -28.82 -40.50
N ASN A 31 -63.97 -29.22 -39.35
CA ASN A 31 -64.54 -28.92 -38.04
C ASN A 31 -63.90 -27.66 -37.43
N ASP A 32 -64.67 -26.57 -37.38
CA ASP A 32 -64.23 -25.25 -36.90
C ASP A 32 -63.59 -25.29 -35.50
N LEU A 33 -64.10 -26.13 -34.60
CA LEU A 33 -63.59 -26.25 -33.23
C LEU A 33 -62.23 -26.95 -33.20
N LEU A 34 -62.05 -27.98 -34.02
CA LEU A 34 -60.78 -28.68 -34.16
C LEU A 34 -59.73 -27.79 -34.83
N HIS A 35 -60.13 -27.03 -35.85
CA HIS A 35 -59.26 -26.07 -36.52
C HIS A 35 -58.81 -24.95 -35.56
N ALA A 36 -59.71 -24.41 -34.73
CA ALA A 36 -59.37 -23.41 -33.72
C ALA A 36 -58.40 -23.96 -32.65
N LEU A 37 -58.61 -25.20 -32.18
CA LEU A 37 -57.70 -25.86 -31.24
C LEU A 37 -56.31 -26.13 -31.84
N LEU A 38 -56.25 -26.53 -33.13
CA LEU A 38 -54.99 -26.73 -33.84
C LEU A 38 -54.21 -25.42 -34.04
N ASP A 39 -54.89 -24.30 -34.34
CA ASP A 39 -54.22 -23.01 -34.46
C ASP A 39 -53.77 -22.43 -33.10
N GLN A 40 -54.59 -22.58 -32.05
CA GLN A 40 -54.25 -22.15 -30.70
C GLN A 40 -53.11 -22.98 -30.09
N SER A 41 -53.07 -24.29 -30.35
CA SER A 41 -51.96 -25.15 -29.92
C SER A 41 -50.66 -24.78 -30.63
N ARG A 42 -50.70 -24.53 -31.95
CA ARG A 42 -49.56 -24.03 -32.74
C ARG A 42 -48.98 -22.73 -32.18
N THR A 43 -49.84 -21.74 -31.93
CA THR A 43 -49.40 -20.45 -31.37
C THR A 43 -48.82 -20.59 -29.97
N SER A 44 -49.42 -21.43 -29.12
CA SER A 44 -48.93 -21.73 -27.77
C SER A 44 -47.56 -22.41 -27.76
N ILE A 45 -47.33 -23.35 -28.68
CA ILE A 45 -46.02 -24.02 -28.85
C ILE A 45 -44.94 -23.00 -29.23
N TYR A 46 -45.21 -22.12 -30.21
CA TYR A 46 -44.26 -21.08 -30.59
C TYR A 46 -43.97 -20.11 -29.45
N LEU A 47 -45.01 -19.66 -28.73
CA LEU A 47 -44.85 -18.77 -27.58
C LEU A 47 -43.96 -19.41 -26.49
N GLY A 48 -44.24 -20.66 -26.14
CA GLY A 48 -43.46 -21.42 -25.17
C GLY A 48 -41.99 -21.60 -25.60
N LEU A 49 -41.75 -21.93 -26.88
CA LEU A 49 -40.40 -22.04 -27.44
C LEU A 49 -39.62 -20.73 -27.36
N TYR A 50 -40.23 -19.61 -27.74
CA TYR A 50 -39.55 -18.30 -27.69
C TYR A 50 -39.31 -17.83 -26.26
N CYS A 51 -40.24 -18.06 -25.32
CA CYS A 51 -40.03 -17.78 -23.90
C CYS A 51 -38.87 -18.61 -23.31
N ALA A 52 -38.81 -19.90 -23.65
CA ALA A 52 -37.71 -20.77 -23.24
C ALA A 52 -36.38 -20.32 -23.86
N TRP A 53 -36.38 -19.91 -25.13
CA TRP A 53 -35.20 -19.39 -25.82
C TRP A 53 -34.70 -18.09 -25.18
N VAL A 54 -35.58 -17.13 -24.86
CA VAL A 54 -35.22 -15.89 -24.15
C VAL A 54 -34.58 -16.19 -22.79
N THR A 55 -35.16 -17.12 -22.04
CA THR A 55 -34.64 -17.54 -20.73
C THR A 55 -33.26 -18.18 -20.86
N TYR A 56 -33.07 -19.02 -21.88
CA TYR A 56 -31.78 -19.63 -22.20
C TYR A 56 -30.72 -18.56 -22.53
N LEU A 57 -31.03 -17.61 -23.41
CA LEU A 57 -30.12 -16.53 -23.78
C LEU A 57 -29.72 -15.68 -22.55
N ASN A 58 -30.69 -15.37 -21.68
CA ASN A 58 -30.43 -14.58 -20.47
C ASN A 58 -29.47 -15.31 -19.50
N LYS A 59 -29.53 -16.64 -19.43
CA LYS A 59 -28.65 -17.42 -18.54
C LYS A 59 -27.24 -17.63 -19.10
N HIS A 60 -27.13 -17.79 -20.42
CA HIS A 60 -25.89 -18.28 -21.05
C HIS A 60 -25.03 -17.21 -21.74
N ILE A 61 -25.57 -16.03 -22.06
CA ILE A 61 -24.78 -14.95 -22.67
C ILE A 61 -23.98 -14.19 -21.60
N VAL A 62 -22.66 -14.10 -21.82
CA VAL A 62 -21.70 -13.48 -20.89
C VAL A 62 -21.84 -11.95 -20.89
N TYR A 63 -21.89 -11.34 -22.08
CA TYR A 63 -21.84 -9.89 -22.23
C TYR A 63 -23.20 -9.25 -21.93
N LYS A 64 -23.26 -8.40 -20.90
CA LYS A 64 -24.52 -7.82 -20.37
C LYS A 64 -25.33 -7.05 -21.42
N LYS A 65 -24.69 -6.21 -22.24
CA LYS A 65 -25.38 -5.40 -23.26
C LYS A 65 -25.96 -6.27 -24.38
N MET A 66 -25.20 -7.27 -24.84
CA MET A 66 -25.66 -8.22 -25.84
C MET A 66 -26.85 -9.04 -25.32
N ARG A 67 -26.77 -9.47 -24.06
CA ARG A 67 -27.86 -10.17 -23.37
C ARG A 67 -29.14 -9.32 -23.33
N GLN A 68 -29.06 -8.06 -22.90
CA GLN A 68 -30.21 -7.16 -22.87
C GLN A 68 -30.83 -6.96 -24.26
N CYS A 69 -29.99 -6.77 -25.29
CA CYS A 69 -30.45 -6.59 -26.66
C CYS A 69 -31.20 -7.82 -27.20
N LEU A 70 -30.62 -9.02 -27.01
CA LEU A 70 -31.25 -10.27 -27.46
C LEU A 70 -32.52 -10.62 -26.65
N THR A 71 -32.54 -10.33 -25.35
CA THR A 71 -33.76 -10.45 -24.53
C THR A 71 -34.86 -9.51 -25.04
N ALA A 72 -34.53 -8.26 -25.38
CA ALA A 72 -35.50 -7.32 -25.94
C ALA A 72 -36.07 -7.81 -27.28
N ILE A 73 -35.24 -8.35 -28.17
CA ILE A 73 -35.68 -8.96 -29.44
C ILE A 73 -36.65 -10.11 -29.17
N GLY A 74 -36.30 -11.03 -28.27
CA GLY A 74 -37.17 -12.17 -27.98
C GLY A 74 -38.48 -11.76 -27.28
N CYS A 75 -38.47 -10.75 -26.40
CA CYS A 75 -39.69 -10.18 -25.85
C CYS A 75 -40.59 -9.56 -26.94
N LEU A 76 -40.01 -8.86 -27.92
CA LEU A 76 -40.76 -8.33 -29.07
C LEU A 76 -41.33 -9.45 -29.96
N MET A 77 -40.62 -10.56 -30.13
CA MET A 77 -41.11 -11.72 -30.87
C MET A 77 -42.32 -12.38 -30.17
N VAL A 78 -42.23 -12.57 -28.86
CA VAL A 78 -43.33 -13.06 -28.01
C VAL A 78 -44.52 -12.10 -28.08
N PHE A 79 -44.27 -10.80 -27.95
CA PHE A 79 -45.29 -9.76 -28.08
C PHE A 79 -45.96 -9.77 -29.47
N TRP A 80 -45.20 -9.90 -30.55
CA TRP A 80 -45.74 -9.93 -31.90
C TRP A 80 -46.65 -11.15 -32.15
N LEU A 81 -46.24 -12.32 -31.67
CA LEU A 81 -47.07 -13.53 -31.75
C LEU A 81 -48.31 -13.43 -30.87
N PHE A 82 -48.21 -12.81 -29.70
CA PHE A 82 -49.36 -12.55 -28.84
C PHE A 82 -50.38 -11.62 -29.52
N LEU A 83 -49.92 -10.51 -30.10
CA LEU A 83 -50.79 -9.61 -30.88
C LEU A 83 -51.46 -10.33 -32.05
N ARG A 84 -50.73 -11.24 -32.68
CA ARG A 84 -51.30 -12.07 -33.74
C ARG A 84 -52.41 -12.97 -33.24
N THR A 85 -52.19 -13.67 -32.13
CA THR A 85 -53.25 -14.50 -31.53
C THR A 85 -54.48 -13.65 -31.21
N ILE A 86 -54.31 -12.46 -30.62
CA ILE A 86 -55.44 -11.58 -30.30
C ILE A 86 -56.17 -11.10 -31.57
N LYS A 87 -55.43 -10.62 -32.59
CA LYS A 87 -56.03 -10.08 -33.84
C LYS A 87 -56.92 -11.11 -34.53
N TYR A 88 -56.49 -12.38 -34.59
CA TYR A 88 -57.20 -13.41 -35.35
C TYR A 88 -58.19 -14.26 -34.52
N HIS A 89 -58.02 -14.36 -33.20
CA HIS A 89 -58.86 -15.24 -32.36
C HIS A 89 -59.78 -14.50 -31.39
N VAL A 90 -59.48 -13.25 -31.05
CA VAL A 90 -60.21 -12.52 -29.98
C VAL A 90 -60.99 -11.33 -30.53
N PHE A 91 -60.39 -10.54 -31.42
CA PHE A 91 -61.06 -9.35 -31.94
C PHE A 91 -61.96 -9.65 -33.14
N GLN A 92 -63.25 -9.35 -32.98
CA GLN A 92 -64.24 -9.34 -34.06
C GLN A 92 -64.62 -7.91 -34.50
N ASP A 93 -64.25 -6.90 -33.70
CA ASP A 93 -64.53 -5.49 -33.95
C ASP A 93 -63.49 -4.85 -34.92
N PRO A 94 -63.93 -4.16 -35.99
CA PRO A 94 -63.06 -3.46 -36.94
C PRO A 94 -62.05 -2.48 -36.32
N LEU A 95 -62.42 -1.74 -35.26
CA LEU A 95 -61.50 -0.77 -34.64
C LEU A 95 -60.36 -1.47 -33.91
N SER A 96 -60.66 -2.54 -33.18
CA SER A 96 -59.67 -3.33 -32.46
C SER A 96 -58.70 -4.05 -33.41
N MET A 97 -59.18 -4.52 -34.57
CA MET A 97 -58.35 -5.07 -35.64
C MET A 97 -57.41 -4.01 -36.26
N HIS A 98 -57.90 -2.79 -36.46
CA HIS A 98 -57.13 -1.65 -36.98
C HIS A 98 -55.99 -1.25 -36.03
N ILE A 99 -56.27 -1.14 -34.73
CA ILE A 99 -55.24 -0.84 -33.71
C ILE A 99 -54.18 -1.94 -33.67
N CYS A 100 -54.58 -3.22 -33.69
CA CYS A 100 -53.65 -4.34 -33.73
C CYS A 100 -52.75 -4.30 -34.97
N TRP A 101 -53.29 -3.90 -36.11
CA TRP A 101 -52.54 -3.80 -37.35
C TRP A 101 -51.44 -2.74 -37.27
N TYR A 102 -51.70 -1.56 -36.72
CA TYR A 102 -50.64 -0.56 -36.48
C TYR A 102 -49.62 -1.06 -35.46
N LEU A 103 -50.09 -1.76 -34.42
CA LEU A 103 -49.24 -2.30 -33.37
C LEU A 103 -48.29 -3.40 -33.87
N TYR A 104 -48.56 -4.07 -35.00
CA TYR A 104 -47.62 -5.00 -35.64
C TYR A 104 -46.35 -4.30 -36.16
N TYR A 105 -46.42 -3.01 -36.51
CA TYR A 105 -45.26 -2.29 -37.00
C TYR A 105 -44.24 -1.99 -35.90
N LEU A 106 -44.66 -2.02 -34.63
CA LEU A 106 -43.76 -1.89 -33.48
C LEU A 106 -42.69 -3.00 -33.48
N PRO A 107 -43.03 -4.31 -33.40
CA PRO A 107 -42.04 -5.37 -33.52
C PRO A 107 -41.40 -5.46 -34.90
N MET A 108 -42.12 -5.22 -36.01
CA MET A 108 -41.53 -5.27 -37.36
C MET A 108 -40.39 -4.27 -37.56
N ILE A 109 -40.45 -3.08 -36.95
CA ILE A 109 -39.39 -2.07 -37.06
C ILE A 109 -38.31 -2.27 -35.99
N LEU A 110 -38.70 -2.55 -34.74
CA LEU A 110 -37.75 -2.67 -33.63
C LEU A 110 -36.89 -3.93 -33.71
N ILE A 111 -37.43 -5.06 -34.16
CA ILE A 111 -36.69 -6.31 -34.22
C ILE A 111 -35.47 -6.21 -35.15
N PRO A 112 -35.59 -5.75 -36.42
CA PRO A 112 -34.43 -5.50 -37.28
C PRO A 112 -33.47 -4.43 -36.74
N THR A 113 -34.00 -3.35 -36.15
CA THR A 113 -33.18 -2.27 -35.59
C THR A 113 -32.33 -2.76 -34.41
N LEU A 114 -32.92 -3.52 -33.50
CA LEU A 114 -32.22 -4.18 -32.40
C LEU A 114 -31.29 -5.29 -32.92
N GLY A 115 -31.66 -5.98 -33.99
CA GLY A 115 -30.82 -6.98 -34.64
C GLY A 115 -29.52 -6.38 -35.18
N LEU A 116 -29.61 -5.23 -35.86
CA LEU A 116 -28.45 -4.45 -36.28
C LEU A 116 -27.62 -3.96 -35.08
N ASN A 117 -28.27 -3.47 -34.02
CA ASN A 117 -27.57 -3.10 -32.79
C ASN A 117 -26.81 -4.28 -32.18
N ALA A 118 -27.39 -5.48 -32.16
CA ALA A 118 -26.74 -6.69 -31.70
C ALA A 118 -25.53 -7.05 -32.58
N ALA A 119 -25.61 -6.89 -33.90
CA ALA A 119 -24.48 -7.10 -34.81
C ALA A 119 -23.36 -6.06 -34.60
N LEU A 120 -23.70 -4.78 -34.40
CA LEU A 120 -22.72 -3.74 -34.08
C LEU A 120 -22.02 -3.98 -32.73
N LEU A 121 -22.72 -4.54 -31.74
CA LEU A 121 -22.13 -4.95 -30.46
C LEU A 121 -21.10 -6.09 -30.62
N LEU A 122 -21.19 -6.88 -31.69
CA LEU A 122 -20.18 -7.90 -32.03
C LEU A 122 -18.97 -7.31 -32.74
N GLU A 123 -19.06 -6.08 -33.25
CA GLU A 123 -18.01 -5.48 -34.08
C GLU A 123 -16.80 -4.98 -33.28
N GLU A 124 -16.99 -4.37 -32.11
CA GLU A 124 -15.92 -3.67 -31.40
C GLU A 124 -15.94 -3.78 -29.86
N LYS A 125 -14.74 -3.86 -29.28
CA LYS A 125 -14.47 -3.67 -27.84
C LYS A 125 -14.70 -2.20 -27.48
N GLU A 126 -15.76 -1.94 -26.73
CA GLU A 126 -16.06 -0.73 -25.95
C GLU A 126 -15.51 0.62 -26.46
N ASN A 127 -16.14 1.14 -27.53
CA ASN A 127 -15.90 2.50 -28.01
C ASN A 127 -17.08 3.42 -27.68
N THR A 128 -16.83 4.63 -27.17
CA THR A 128 -17.85 5.65 -26.85
C THR A 128 -18.69 6.09 -28.06
N LYS A 129 -18.13 5.98 -29.27
CA LYS A 129 -18.81 6.28 -30.55
C LYS A 129 -20.02 5.37 -30.83
N ILE A 130 -20.01 4.14 -30.32
CA ILE A 130 -21.06 3.14 -30.54
C ILE A 130 -22.34 3.47 -29.75
N LYS A 131 -22.20 4.04 -28.53
CA LYS A 131 -23.34 4.49 -27.73
C LYS A 131 -24.19 5.52 -28.47
N LYS A 132 -23.56 6.45 -29.19
CA LYS A 132 -24.26 7.45 -30.02
C LYS A 132 -24.98 6.81 -31.20
N ARG A 133 -24.37 5.82 -31.87
CA ARG A 133 -25.00 5.09 -33.00
C ARG A 133 -26.23 4.29 -32.57
N HIS A 134 -26.17 3.57 -31.45
CA HIS A 134 -27.32 2.80 -30.94
C HIS A 134 -28.53 3.69 -30.62
N VAL A 135 -28.30 4.81 -29.94
CA VAL A 135 -29.36 5.77 -29.60
C VAL A 135 -29.95 6.38 -30.87
N LEU A 136 -29.11 6.73 -31.86
CA LEU A 136 -29.58 7.29 -33.12
C LEU A 136 -30.45 6.29 -33.91
N LEU A 137 -30.04 5.02 -34.01
CA LEU A 137 -30.81 3.97 -34.68
C LEU A 137 -32.19 3.77 -34.02
N LEU A 138 -32.23 3.76 -32.68
CA LEU A 138 -33.48 3.62 -31.93
C LEU A 138 -34.37 4.86 -32.03
N LEU A 139 -33.79 6.06 -32.03
CA LEU A 139 -34.53 7.32 -32.23
C LEU A 139 -35.22 7.33 -33.60
N PHE A 140 -34.49 6.94 -34.65
CA PHE A 140 -35.06 6.88 -35.99
C PHE A 140 -36.19 5.84 -36.09
N ALA A 141 -36.01 4.65 -35.50
CA ALA A 141 -37.08 3.65 -35.41
C ALA A 141 -38.32 4.17 -34.65
N ALA A 142 -38.12 4.91 -33.55
CA ALA A 142 -39.21 5.49 -32.78
C ALA A 142 -40.01 6.53 -33.60
N VAL A 143 -39.34 7.38 -34.37
CA VAL A 143 -40.00 8.35 -35.27
C VAL A 143 -40.85 7.63 -36.32
N LEU A 144 -40.35 6.54 -36.92
CA LEU A 144 -41.12 5.75 -37.88
C LEU A 144 -42.35 5.11 -37.23
N ILE A 145 -42.22 4.57 -36.00
CA ILE A 145 -43.33 3.96 -35.26
C ILE A 145 -44.40 5.00 -34.92
N ILE A 146 -43.99 6.18 -34.45
CA ILE A 146 -44.94 7.30 -34.20
C ILE A 146 -45.68 7.64 -35.49
N GLY A 147 -44.97 7.72 -36.62
CA GLY A 147 -45.56 7.94 -37.94
C GLY A 147 -46.58 6.87 -38.37
N VAL A 148 -46.44 5.62 -37.90
CA VAL A 148 -47.48 4.59 -38.12
C VAL A 148 -48.70 4.84 -37.25
N PHE A 149 -48.51 5.14 -35.95
CA PHE A 149 -49.64 5.38 -35.05
C PHE A 149 -50.40 6.67 -35.37
N THR A 150 -49.74 7.69 -35.92
CA THR A 150 -50.38 8.93 -36.37
C THR A 150 -50.95 8.83 -37.78
N ASN A 151 -50.91 7.65 -38.42
CA ASN A 151 -51.29 7.52 -39.83
C ASN A 151 -52.72 7.98 -40.13
N ASP A 152 -53.65 7.88 -39.17
CA ASP A 152 -55.03 8.35 -39.38
C ASP A 152 -55.12 9.87 -39.58
N LEU A 153 -54.10 10.65 -39.17
CA LEU A 153 -54.03 12.11 -39.37
C LEU A 153 -53.48 12.51 -40.74
N HIS A 154 -52.49 11.77 -41.27
CA HIS A 154 -51.73 12.19 -42.46
C HIS A 154 -51.81 11.22 -43.64
N GLN A 155 -52.23 9.97 -43.41
CA GLN A 155 -52.41 8.92 -44.43
C GLN A 155 -51.16 8.69 -45.33
N LEU A 156 -49.98 8.88 -44.75
CA LEU A 156 -48.69 8.76 -45.47
C LEU A 156 -48.11 7.35 -45.37
N VAL A 157 -48.54 6.53 -44.40
CA VAL A 157 -48.18 5.10 -44.31
C VAL A 157 -49.19 4.28 -45.11
N PHE A 158 -50.47 4.41 -44.78
CA PHE A 158 -51.56 3.77 -45.52
C PHE A 158 -52.54 4.82 -46.03
N ARG A 159 -52.88 4.70 -47.32
CA ARG A 159 -53.95 5.47 -47.95
C ARG A 159 -55.21 4.62 -47.95
N PHE A 160 -56.23 5.10 -47.25
CA PHE A 160 -57.53 4.43 -47.18
C PHE A 160 -58.46 4.98 -48.27
N TYR A 161 -59.01 4.09 -49.09
CA TYR A 161 -59.93 4.46 -50.17
C TYR A 161 -61.39 4.51 -49.73
N LEU A 162 -61.71 4.00 -48.53
CA LEU A 162 -63.05 3.91 -47.96
C LEU A 162 -63.18 4.77 -46.69
N LYS A 163 -64.39 5.23 -46.38
CA LYS A 163 -64.71 5.93 -45.13
C LYS A 163 -64.61 4.97 -43.92
N PRO A 164 -64.38 5.47 -42.68
CA PRO A 164 -64.24 4.64 -41.49
C PRO A 164 -65.44 3.69 -41.28
N PRO A 165 -65.24 2.46 -40.77
CA PRO A 165 -64.00 1.91 -40.21
C PRO A 165 -62.99 1.46 -41.27
N TYR A 166 -61.73 1.87 -41.10
CA TYR A 166 -60.64 1.47 -41.98
C TYR A 166 -60.34 -0.02 -41.83
N SER A 167 -60.08 -0.70 -42.96
CA SER A 167 -59.92 -2.15 -43.01
C SER A 167 -58.65 -2.55 -43.76
N ASP A 168 -58.01 -3.63 -43.30
CA ASP A 168 -56.81 -4.28 -43.86
C ASP A 168 -57.04 -4.88 -45.28
N LYS A 169 -58.24 -4.73 -45.85
CA LYS A 169 -58.58 -5.32 -47.17
C LYS A 169 -58.31 -4.39 -48.35
N ASN A 170 -58.57 -3.08 -48.21
CA ASN A 170 -58.56 -2.13 -49.31
C ASN A 170 -57.74 -0.87 -48.95
N TYR A 171 -56.42 -0.94 -49.12
CA TYR A 171 -55.50 0.17 -48.84
C TYR A 171 -54.36 0.26 -49.86
N GLY A 172 -53.84 1.48 -50.03
CA GLY A 172 -52.64 1.76 -50.82
C GLY A 172 -51.44 2.05 -49.92
N TYR A 173 -50.24 1.75 -50.41
CA TYR A 173 -49.01 2.11 -49.72
C TYR A 173 -48.68 3.59 -49.96
N GLY A 174 -48.52 4.35 -48.88
CA GLY A 174 -48.06 5.74 -48.96
C GLY A 174 -46.52 5.85 -48.96
N PHE A 175 -46.02 7.08 -49.06
CA PHE A 175 -44.59 7.35 -49.08
C PHE A 175 -43.85 6.88 -47.82
N LEU A 176 -44.44 7.10 -46.63
CA LEU A 176 -43.80 6.74 -45.35
C LEU A 176 -43.72 5.22 -45.18
N PHE A 177 -44.62 4.45 -45.79
CA PHE A 177 -44.50 2.99 -45.84
C PHE A 177 -43.25 2.54 -46.60
N VAL A 178 -42.94 3.17 -47.75
CA VAL A 178 -41.71 2.87 -48.50
C VAL A 178 -40.47 3.16 -47.65
N VAL A 179 -40.47 4.28 -46.90
CA VAL A 179 -39.37 4.62 -45.98
C VAL A 179 -39.20 3.55 -44.90
N ILE A 180 -40.30 3.03 -44.32
CA ILE A 180 -40.26 1.94 -43.33
C ILE A 180 -39.66 0.66 -43.95
N GLN A 181 -40.07 0.30 -45.16
CA GLN A 181 -39.53 -0.89 -45.83
C GLN A 181 -38.05 -0.75 -46.16
N VAL A 182 -37.62 0.41 -46.67
CA VAL A 182 -36.20 0.71 -46.92
C VAL A 182 -35.40 0.62 -45.62
N TRP A 183 -35.93 1.12 -44.51
CA TRP A 183 -35.29 1.00 -43.21
C TRP A 183 -35.13 -0.45 -42.75
N ILE A 184 -36.17 -1.27 -42.86
CA ILE A 184 -36.12 -2.69 -42.50
C ILE A 184 -35.08 -3.44 -43.36
N ILE A 185 -35.09 -3.23 -44.68
CA ILE A 185 -34.13 -3.84 -45.61
C ILE A 185 -32.71 -3.36 -45.30
N PHE A 186 -32.52 -2.07 -45.01
CA PHE A 186 -31.23 -1.52 -44.60
C PHE A 186 -30.73 -2.18 -43.31
N CYS A 187 -31.56 -2.28 -42.27
CA CYS A 187 -31.16 -2.90 -41.01
C CYS A 187 -30.76 -4.37 -41.18
N LEU A 188 -31.56 -5.14 -41.93
CA LEU A 188 -31.30 -6.56 -42.17
C LEU A 188 -30.05 -6.78 -43.03
N SER A 189 -29.89 -6.03 -44.12
CA SER A 189 -28.72 -6.14 -44.99
C SER A 189 -27.42 -5.70 -44.30
N ALA A 190 -27.46 -4.60 -43.53
CA ALA A 190 -26.32 -4.15 -42.75
C ALA A 190 -25.94 -5.18 -41.67
N MET A 191 -26.93 -5.77 -40.99
CA MET A 191 -26.72 -6.85 -40.03
C MET A 191 -26.02 -8.05 -40.70
N ASP A 192 -26.53 -8.53 -41.84
CA ASP A 192 -25.96 -9.65 -42.58
C ASP A 192 -24.53 -9.36 -43.06
N VAL A 193 -24.24 -8.15 -43.56
CA VAL A 193 -22.89 -7.75 -43.98
C VAL A 193 -21.91 -7.78 -42.80
N ILE A 194 -22.31 -7.28 -41.62
CA ILE A 194 -21.47 -7.31 -40.42
C ILE A 194 -21.21 -8.75 -39.98
N LEU A 195 -22.25 -9.59 -39.96
CA LEU A 195 -22.15 -11.00 -39.60
C LEU A 195 -21.22 -11.75 -40.56
N VAL A 196 -21.31 -11.50 -41.87
CA VAL A 196 -20.42 -12.04 -42.91
C VAL A 196 -18.96 -11.62 -42.68
N ARG A 197 -18.70 -10.36 -42.38
CA ARG A 197 -17.32 -9.91 -42.14
C ARG A 197 -16.69 -10.62 -40.95
N LYS A 198 -17.44 -10.82 -39.88
CA LYS A 198 -16.94 -11.48 -38.65
C LYS A 198 -16.83 -12.99 -38.79
N SER A 199 -17.80 -13.65 -39.42
CA SER A 199 -17.81 -15.10 -39.57
C SER A 199 -16.67 -15.61 -40.47
N LYS A 200 -16.16 -14.80 -41.41
CA LYS A 200 -14.95 -15.10 -42.19
C LYS A 200 -13.69 -15.27 -41.33
N THR A 201 -13.64 -14.62 -40.16
CA THR A 201 -12.45 -14.58 -39.30
C THR A 201 -12.39 -15.77 -38.34
N PHE A 202 -13.53 -16.32 -37.92
CA PHE A 202 -13.61 -17.28 -36.81
C PHE A 202 -13.53 -18.76 -37.21
N GLU A 203 -14.03 -19.19 -38.38
CA GLU A 203 -13.86 -20.57 -38.91
C GLU A 203 -14.50 -20.75 -40.30
N LYS A 204 -13.74 -21.21 -41.31
CA LYS A 204 -14.18 -21.25 -42.73
C LYS A 204 -15.37 -22.19 -43.03
N LYS A 205 -15.70 -23.17 -42.16
CA LYS A 205 -16.73 -24.21 -42.44
C LYS A 205 -18.14 -23.89 -41.93
N ARG A 206 -18.30 -22.95 -41.00
CA ARG A 206 -19.62 -22.62 -40.38
C ARG A 206 -20.15 -21.22 -40.74
N PHE A 207 -19.43 -20.53 -41.61
CA PHE A 207 -19.73 -19.19 -42.11
C PHE A 207 -21.18 -18.99 -42.60
N TRP A 208 -21.72 -19.99 -43.31
CA TRP A 208 -23.04 -19.88 -43.96
C TRP A 208 -24.23 -20.01 -43.00
N LEU A 209 -24.03 -20.56 -41.80
CA LEU A 209 -25.12 -20.84 -40.85
C LEU A 209 -25.92 -19.59 -40.44
N PRO A 210 -25.30 -18.45 -40.05
CA PRO A 210 -26.04 -17.23 -39.74
C PRO A 210 -26.53 -16.46 -40.97
N VAL A 211 -25.90 -16.67 -42.14
CA VAL A 211 -26.17 -15.88 -43.36
C VAL A 211 -27.37 -16.40 -44.14
N ILE A 212 -27.54 -17.74 -44.23
CA ILE A 212 -28.66 -18.35 -44.96
C ILE A 212 -30.02 -17.87 -44.43
N PRO A 213 -30.29 -17.88 -43.10
CA PRO A 213 -31.57 -17.38 -42.59
C PRO A 213 -31.78 -15.88 -42.81
N GLY A 214 -30.70 -15.07 -42.84
CA GLY A 214 -30.75 -13.64 -43.16
C GLY A 214 -31.17 -13.37 -44.60
N ILE A 215 -30.56 -14.07 -45.57
CA ILE A 215 -30.94 -13.99 -46.99
C ILE A 215 -32.39 -14.43 -47.20
N VAL A 216 -32.82 -15.51 -46.54
CA VAL A 216 -34.21 -15.98 -46.58
C VAL A 216 -35.16 -14.91 -46.03
N LEU A 217 -34.82 -14.28 -44.92
CA LEU A 217 -35.61 -13.20 -44.32
C LEU A 217 -35.71 -11.96 -45.23
N LEU A 218 -34.62 -11.58 -45.89
CA LEU A 218 -34.60 -10.48 -46.86
C LEU A 218 -35.48 -10.79 -48.08
N GLY A 219 -35.30 -11.97 -48.68
CA GLY A 219 -36.10 -12.41 -49.82
C GLY A 219 -37.59 -12.48 -49.48
N TRP A 220 -37.93 -12.91 -48.26
CA TRP A 220 -39.30 -12.94 -47.77
C TRP A 220 -39.92 -11.55 -47.61
N ASN A 221 -39.18 -10.58 -47.07
CA ASN A 221 -39.68 -9.19 -46.97
C ASN A 221 -39.92 -8.57 -48.35
N ILE A 222 -38.98 -8.74 -49.28
CA ILE A 222 -39.11 -8.24 -50.67
C ILE A 222 -40.31 -8.89 -51.38
N GLY A 223 -40.47 -10.20 -51.21
CA GLY A 223 -41.57 -10.94 -51.80
C GLY A 223 -42.96 -10.52 -51.28
N ASN A 224 -43.07 -10.18 -49.99
CA ASN A 224 -44.31 -9.65 -49.42
C ASN A 224 -44.64 -8.24 -49.94
N ILE A 225 -43.63 -7.39 -50.17
CA ILE A 225 -43.84 -6.07 -50.78
C ILE A 225 -44.40 -6.20 -52.21
N LEU A 226 -43.88 -7.17 -52.98
CA LEU A 226 -44.31 -7.44 -54.36
C LEU A 226 -45.61 -8.24 -54.46
N ARG A 227 -46.23 -8.63 -53.33
CA ARG A 227 -47.47 -9.42 -53.25
C ARG A 227 -47.44 -10.70 -54.11
N LEU A 228 -46.32 -11.43 -54.13
CA LEU A 228 -46.18 -12.64 -54.94
C LEU A 228 -47.07 -13.78 -54.39
N PRO A 229 -47.88 -14.46 -55.23
CA PRO A 229 -48.88 -15.42 -54.77
C PRO A 229 -48.30 -16.73 -54.21
N PHE A 230 -47.09 -17.11 -54.60
CA PHE A 230 -46.45 -18.38 -54.17
C PHE A 230 -45.92 -18.34 -52.72
N ILE A 231 -45.83 -17.15 -52.12
CA ILE A 231 -45.26 -16.90 -50.80
C ILE A 231 -46.21 -17.41 -49.70
N SER A 232 -47.50 -17.11 -49.81
CA SER A 232 -48.52 -17.58 -48.86
C SER A 232 -48.66 -19.11 -48.82
N ILE A 233 -48.43 -19.77 -49.97
CA ILE A 233 -48.55 -21.22 -50.14
C ILE A 233 -47.40 -21.97 -49.45
N ILE A 234 -46.15 -21.52 -49.61
CA ILE A 234 -44.96 -22.27 -49.18
C ILE A 234 -44.60 -22.06 -47.70
N ALA A 235 -44.62 -20.82 -47.18
CA ALA A 235 -44.07 -20.54 -45.85
C ALA A 235 -45.08 -20.02 -44.82
N GLY A 236 -46.31 -19.70 -45.21
CA GLY A 236 -47.40 -19.34 -44.29
C GLY A 236 -47.23 -17.97 -43.65
N ASP A 237 -47.61 -17.84 -42.37
CA ASP A 237 -47.73 -16.55 -41.70
C ASP A 237 -46.40 -15.80 -41.54
N LEU A 238 -46.40 -14.54 -41.98
CA LEU A 238 -45.28 -13.60 -41.93
C LEU A 238 -44.62 -13.53 -40.55
N THR A 239 -45.40 -13.50 -39.47
CA THR A 239 -44.84 -13.32 -38.12
C THR A 239 -44.01 -14.52 -37.69
N ALA A 240 -44.46 -15.73 -38.03
CA ALA A 240 -43.78 -16.96 -37.64
C ALA A 240 -42.45 -17.12 -38.39
N VAL A 241 -42.46 -16.88 -39.71
CA VAL A 241 -41.25 -16.97 -40.55
C VAL A 241 -40.20 -15.95 -40.11
N CYS A 242 -40.60 -14.69 -39.89
CA CYS A 242 -39.67 -13.65 -39.45
C CYS A 242 -39.04 -13.98 -38.08
N CYS A 243 -39.86 -14.38 -37.11
CA CYS A 243 -39.37 -14.77 -35.79
C CYS A 243 -38.43 -15.98 -35.87
N LEU A 244 -38.72 -16.98 -36.71
CA LEU A 244 -37.89 -18.16 -36.87
C LEU A 244 -36.55 -17.84 -37.51
N CYS A 245 -36.55 -17.05 -38.59
CA CYS A 245 -35.31 -16.62 -39.23
C CYS A 245 -34.44 -15.85 -38.24
N ILE A 246 -35.00 -14.94 -37.45
CA ILE A 246 -34.21 -14.15 -36.49
C ILE A 246 -33.67 -14.99 -35.34
N ALA A 247 -34.47 -15.91 -34.79
CA ALA A 247 -33.97 -16.88 -33.83
C ALA A 247 -32.85 -17.73 -34.41
N ALA A 248 -32.99 -18.19 -35.66
CA ALA A 248 -31.98 -18.97 -36.36
C ALA A 248 -30.69 -18.19 -36.62
N ILE A 249 -30.75 -16.90 -36.97
CA ILE A 249 -29.56 -16.03 -37.15
C ILE A 249 -28.76 -16.00 -35.84
N PHE A 250 -29.39 -15.61 -34.73
CA PHE A 250 -28.69 -15.46 -33.45
C PHE A 250 -28.26 -16.79 -32.84
N GLN A 251 -29.07 -17.84 -32.99
CA GLN A 251 -28.68 -19.18 -32.56
C GLN A 251 -27.48 -19.69 -33.37
N SER A 252 -27.43 -19.41 -34.67
CA SER A 252 -26.28 -19.74 -35.51
C SER A 252 -25.05 -18.93 -35.12
N CYS A 253 -25.21 -17.66 -34.75
CA CYS A 253 -24.10 -16.85 -34.22
C CYS A 253 -23.52 -17.44 -32.91
N ILE A 254 -24.36 -17.96 -32.02
CA ILE A 254 -23.92 -18.67 -30.81
C ILE A 254 -23.20 -19.98 -31.16
N LEU A 255 -23.73 -20.76 -32.11
CA LEU A 255 -23.13 -22.03 -32.54
C LEU A 255 -21.77 -21.85 -33.23
N CYS A 256 -21.60 -20.75 -33.95
CA CYS A 256 -20.34 -20.38 -34.59
C CYS A 256 -19.32 -19.74 -33.62
N GLY A 257 -19.70 -19.52 -32.35
CA GLY A 257 -18.83 -18.87 -31.37
C GLY A 257 -18.66 -17.35 -31.56
N LEU A 258 -19.41 -16.72 -32.48
CA LEU A 258 -19.43 -15.26 -32.67
C LEU A 258 -19.96 -14.57 -31.42
N ILE A 259 -21.00 -15.14 -30.81
CA ILE A 259 -21.53 -14.71 -29.52
C ILE A 259 -20.95 -15.64 -28.44
N PRO A 260 -20.07 -15.14 -27.55
CA PRO A 260 -19.50 -15.97 -26.51
C PRO A 260 -20.58 -16.42 -25.54
N THR A 261 -20.61 -17.72 -25.24
CA THR A 261 -21.52 -18.32 -24.26
C THR A 261 -20.74 -18.97 -23.12
N ASN A 262 -21.27 -18.86 -21.91
CA ASN A 262 -20.74 -19.46 -20.68
C ASN A 262 -20.91 -20.99 -20.68
N SER A 263 -20.18 -21.70 -21.53
CA SER A 263 -20.31 -23.17 -21.67
C SER A 263 -19.07 -23.96 -21.23
N ARG A 264 -17.86 -23.37 -21.27
CA ARG A 264 -16.59 -24.07 -21.00
C ARG A 264 -15.79 -23.58 -19.79
N TYR A 265 -16.38 -22.75 -18.93
CA TYR A 265 -15.70 -22.34 -17.69
C TYR A 265 -15.30 -23.51 -16.81
N PHE A 266 -16.05 -24.62 -16.84
CA PHE A 266 -15.68 -25.83 -16.14
C PHE A 266 -14.33 -26.39 -16.61
N GLU A 267 -14.19 -26.58 -17.92
CA GLU A 267 -12.96 -27.09 -18.55
C GLU A 267 -11.80 -26.12 -18.31
N LEU A 268 -12.07 -24.82 -18.44
CA LEU A 268 -11.08 -23.77 -18.16
C LEU A 268 -10.60 -23.81 -16.71
N PHE A 269 -11.54 -23.84 -15.75
CA PHE A 269 -11.25 -23.90 -14.33
C PHE A 269 -10.45 -25.16 -13.99
N GLN A 270 -10.84 -26.33 -14.50
CA GLN A 270 -10.10 -27.59 -14.31
C GLN A 270 -8.72 -27.62 -14.98
N SER A 271 -8.56 -26.95 -16.12
CA SER A 271 -7.29 -26.91 -16.86
C SER A 271 -6.28 -25.91 -16.29
N THR A 272 -6.71 -25.02 -15.41
CA THR A 272 -5.85 -23.98 -14.82
C THR A 272 -5.05 -24.59 -13.67
N GLY A 273 -3.98 -25.31 -13.98
CA GLY A 273 -3.15 -26.01 -12.98
C GLY A 273 -2.33 -25.12 -12.03
N SER A 274 -2.45 -23.80 -12.11
CA SER A 274 -1.71 -22.85 -11.27
C SER A 274 -2.40 -22.54 -9.94
N LEU A 275 -3.69 -22.87 -9.81
CA LEU A 275 -4.47 -22.60 -8.60
C LEU A 275 -5.12 -23.91 -8.15
N ASP A 276 -4.83 -24.31 -6.92
CA ASP A 276 -5.53 -25.36 -6.20
C ASP A 276 -6.74 -24.71 -5.53
N ALA A 277 -7.95 -25.01 -6.02
CA ALA A 277 -9.18 -24.38 -5.56
C ALA A 277 -10.40 -25.28 -5.70
N GLU A 278 -11.42 -25.03 -4.89
CA GLU A 278 -12.73 -25.67 -4.99
C GLU A 278 -13.88 -24.65 -4.87
N ILE A 279 -14.97 -24.91 -5.61
CA ILE A 279 -16.23 -24.17 -5.47
C ILE A 279 -17.29 -25.13 -4.93
N THR A 280 -17.94 -24.72 -3.86
CA THR A 280 -19.01 -25.45 -3.20
C THR A 280 -20.33 -24.69 -3.25
N ASP A 281 -21.44 -25.38 -3.00
CA ASP A 281 -22.70 -24.72 -2.63
C ASP A 281 -22.69 -24.27 -1.15
N GLU A 282 -23.79 -23.68 -0.70
CA GLU A 282 -24.03 -23.29 0.70
C GLU A 282 -24.05 -24.49 1.67
N ALA A 283 -24.29 -25.71 1.17
CA ALA A 283 -24.22 -26.94 1.95
C ALA A 283 -22.82 -27.60 1.90
N PHE A 284 -21.82 -26.88 1.38
CA PHE A 284 -20.45 -27.33 1.17
C PHE A 284 -20.26 -28.54 0.24
N ARG A 285 -21.22 -28.79 -0.65
CA ARG A 285 -21.07 -29.81 -1.71
C ARG A 285 -20.19 -29.26 -2.82
N ARG A 286 -19.07 -29.95 -3.10
CA ARG A 286 -18.14 -29.59 -4.17
C ARG A 286 -18.78 -29.77 -5.55
N TYR A 287 -18.80 -28.70 -6.35
CA TYR A 287 -19.21 -28.73 -7.77
C TYR A 287 -18.02 -28.56 -8.72
N TYR A 288 -17.06 -27.71 -8.35
CA TYR A 288 -15.89 -27.42 -9.15
C TYR A 288 -14.63 -27.58 -8.31
N TYR A 289 -13.56 -28.07 -8.94
CA TYR A 289 -12.25 -28.16 -8.33
C TYR A 289 -11.18 -28.07 -9.40
N THR A 290 -10.00 -27.59 -9.00
CA THR A 290 -8.81 -27.48 -9.82
C THR A 290 -7.58 -27.92 -9.03
N GLY A 291 -6.61 -28.48 -9.74
CA GLY A 291 -5.39 -29.06 -9.19
C GLY A 291 -5.65 -30.10 -8.10
N ASN A 292 -4.84 -30.07 -7.04
CA ASN A 292 -4.84 -31.05 -5.95
C ASN A 292 -5.47 -30.50 -4.66
N PHE A 293 -6.51 -29.66 -4.76
CA PHE A 293 -7.15 -29.08 -3.57
C PHE A 293 -7.69 -30.16 -2.60
N PRO A 294 -7.25 -30.14 -1.32
CA PRO A 294 -7.57 -31.18 -0.34
C PRO A 294 -9.08 -31.24 -0.04
N LYS A 295 -9.57 -32.42 0.34
CA LYS A 295 -10.96 -32.55 0.81
C LYS A 295 -11.05 -32.08 2.26
N LEU A 296 -11.62 -30.90 2.47
CA LEU A 296 -11.85 -30.34 3.80
C LEU A 296 -13.09 -30.94 4.46
N SER A 297 -13.03 -31.16 5.79
CA SER A 297 -14.21 -31.46 6.59
C SER A 297 -15.12 -30.23 6.71
N LYS A 298 -16.36 -30.40 7.16
CA LYS A 298 -17.28 -29.27 7.37
C LYS A 298 -16.78 -28.31 8.44
N GLU A 299 -16.27 -28.85 9.54
CA GLU A 299 -15.70 -28.09 10.66
C GLU A 299 -14.52 -27.22 10.20
N LEU A 300 -13.59 -27.80 9.43
CA LEU A 300 -12.45 -27.07 8.85
C LEU A 300 -12.91 -25.93 7.93
N ARG A 301 -14.01 -26.10 7.19
CA ARG A 301 -14.55 -25.05 6.31
C ARG A 301 -15.18 -23.90 7.09
N GLU A 302 -15.88 -24.21 8.18
CA GLU A 302 -16.43 -23.20 9.08
C GLU A 302 -15.31 -22.38 9.73
N CYS A 303 -14.22 -23.03 10.13
CA CYS A 303 -13.01 -22.34 10.62
C CYS A 303 -12.42 -21.41 9.55
N VAL A 304 -12.21 -21.89 8.32
CA VAL A 304 -11.64 -21.07 7.22
C VAL A 304 -12.51 -19.85 6.89
N ILE A 305 -13.83 -19.96 7.05
CA ILE A 305 -14.77 -18.84 6.84
C ILE A 305 -14.63 -17.79 7.95
N ALA A 306 -14.44 -18.24 9.20
CA ALA A 306 -14.28 -17.34 10.33
C ALA A 306 -12.91 -16.64 10.29
N GLU A 307 -11.83 -17.39 10.09
CA GLU A 307 -10.45 -16.90 9.97
C GLU A 307 -9.68 -17.77 8.97
N SER A 308 -8.87 -17.16 8.11
CA SER A 308 -8.07 -17.91 7.12
C SER A 308 -7.18 -18.93 7.84
N LEU A 309 -7.29 -20.21 7.48
CA LEU A 309 -6.63 -21.29 8.21
C LEU A 309 -5.25 -21.58 7.63
N LEU A 310 -4.21 -21.43 8.47
CA LEU A 310 -2.86 -21.90 8.16
C LEU A 310 -2.78 -23.41 8.42
N GLN A 311 -2.45 -24.19 7.39
CA GLN A 311 -2.16 -25.62 7.54
C GLN A 311 -0.67 -25.82 7.88
N GLU A 312 -0.34 -26.88 8.62
CA GLU A 312 1.01 -27.18 9.17
C GLU A 312 2.16 -27.19 8.13
N ASN A 313 1.86 -27.24 6.83
CA ASN A 313 2.86 -27.30 5.76
C ASN A 313 3.10 -25.94 5.05
N GLY A 314 2.81 -24.80 5.69
CA GLY A 314 2.96 -23.48 5.07
C GLY A 314 1.92 -23.18 3.98
N ILE A 315 0.86 -23.98 3.89
CA ILE A 315 -0.25 -23.79 2.95
C ILE A 315 -1.38 -23.06 3.67
N LEU A 316 -1.72 -21.86 3.18
CA LEU A 316 -2.82 -21.05 3.68
C LEU A 316 -4.07 -21.31 2.86
N ILE A 317 -5.17 -21.70 3.51
CA ILE A 317 -6.47 -21.85 2.87
C ILE A 317 -7.26 -20.57 3.06
N LYS A 318 -7.65 -19.96 1.94
CA LYS A 318 -8.47 -18.75 1.91
C LYS A 318 -9.87 -19.03 1.39
N HIS A 319 -10.77 -18.10 1.70
CA HIS A 319 -12.18 -18.18 1.36
C HIS A 319 -12.73 -16.86 0.80
N ILE A 320 -13.66 -16.98 -0.13
CA ILE A 320 -14.53 -15.88 -0.56
C ILE A 320 -15.95 -16.37 -0.84
N PRO A 321 -17.00 -15.65 -0.41
CA PRO A 321 -18.38 -16.00 -0.75
C PRO A 321 -18.68 -15.72 -2.22
N VAL A 322 -19.40 -16.65 -2.88
CA VAL A 322 -19.88 -16.51 -4.26
C VAL A 322 -21.39 -16.68 -4.31
N ARG A 323 -22.04 -16.21 -5.39
CA ARG A 323 -23.49 -16.37 -5.53
C ARG A 323 -23.87 -17.85 -5.62
N GLY A 324 -24.53 -18.35 -4.57
CA GLY A 324 -24.95 -19.75 -4.46
C GLY A 324 -23.94 -20.67 -3.78
N GLY A 325 -22.92 -20.14 -3.08
CA GLY A 325 -22.01 -20.94 -2.26
C GLY A 325 -20.68 -20.27 -1.94
N HIS A 326 -19.59 -21.04 -1.98
CA HIS A 326 -18.27 -20.61 -1.50
C HIS A 326 -17.14 -21.01 -2.46
N LEU A 327 -16.09 -20.19 -2.54
CA LEU A 327 -14.83 -20.51 -3.22
C LEU A 327 -13.73 -20.61 -2.16
N PHE A 328 -13.03 -21.73 -2.15
CA PHE A 328 -11.83 -21.97 -1.34
C PHE A 328 -10.63 -22.16 -2.25
N TRP A 329 -9.48 -21.63 -1.87
CA TRP A 329 -8.23 -21.86 -2.59
C TRP A 329 -7.05 -21.93 -1.62
N THR A 330 -5.99 -22.60 -2.04
CA THR A 330 -4.74 -22.67 -1.29
C THR A 330 -3.70 -21.71 -1.85
N GLU A 331 -2.91 -21.14 -0.96
CA GLU A 331 -1.72 -20.34 -1.28
C GLU A 331 -0.54 -20.92 -0.49
N ASP A 332 0.57 -21.16 -1.17
CA ASP A 332 1.82 -21.54 -0.51
C ASP A 332 2.51 -20.28 0.02
N ILE A 333 2.62 -20.19 1.35
CA ILE A 333 3.29 -19.11 2.07
C ILE A 333 4.54 -19.59 2.79
N SER A 334 5.04 -20.79 2.50
CA SER A 334 6.21 -21.39 3.15
C SER A 334 7.43 -20.46 3.05
N VAL A 335 7.67 -19.89 1.86
CA VAL A 335 8.77 -18.94 1.62
C VAL A 335 8.67 -17.69 2.50
N LEU A 336 7.45 -17.21 2.77
CA LEU A 336 7.24 -16.05 3.64
C LEU A 336 7.48 -16.39 5.11
N LEU A 337 7.11 -17.60 5.53
CA LEU A 337 7.36 -18.08 6.89
C LEU A 337 8.87 -18.23 7.14
N ASP A 338 9.61 -18.81 6.20
CA ASP A 338 11.07 -18.93 6.29
C ASP A 338 11.74 -17.55 6.43
N GLN A 339 11.34 -16.58 5.58
CA GLN A 339 11.85 -15.21 5.68
C GLN A 339 11.52 -14.53 7.01
N TYR A 340 10.34 -14.79 7.57
CA TYR A 340 9.95 -14.23 8.86
C TYR A 340 10.81 -14.80 9.99
N GLN A 341 11.10 -16.10 9.94
CA GLN A 341 11.98 -16.75 10.90
C GLN A 341 13.41 -16.19 10.81
N ASP A 342 13.97 -16.03 9.61
CA ASP A 342 15.29 -15.43 9.40
C ASP A 342 15.39 -14.02 10.00
N ILE A 343 14.34 -13.20 9.83
CA ILE A 343 14.28 -11.85 10.41
C ILE A 343 14.27 -11.91 11.94
N GLN A 344 13.51 -12.84 12.52
CA GLN A 344 13.41 -12.99 13.96
C GLN A 344 14.78 -13.40 14.56
N GLU A 345 15.47 -14.34 13.94
CA GLU A 345 16.82 -14.75 14.34
C GLU A 345 17.83 -13.59 14.25
N GLN A 346 17.80 -12.81 13.16
CA GLN A 346 18.65 -11.62 13.02
C GLN A 346 18.36 -10.55 14.09
N GLN A 347 17.08 -10.36 14.46
CA GLN A 347 16.70 -9.41 15.48
C GLN A 347 17.25 -9.82 16.85
N GLU A 348 17.18 -11.11 17.19
CA GLU A 348 17.74 -11.64 18.43
C GLU A 348 19.27 -11.46 18.47
N GLU A 349 19.97 -11.79 17.39
CA GLU A 349 21.43 -11.61 17.28
C GLU A 349 21.85 -10.14 17.43
N LEU A 350 21.18 -9.22 16.72
CA LEU A 350 21.46 -7.79 16.80
C LEU A 350 21.22 -7.24 18.20
N THR A 351 20.18 -7.71 18.88
CA THR A 351 19.87 -7.28 20.25
C THR A 351 20.95 -7.72 21.22
N ALA A 352 21.40 -8.98 21.14
CA ALA A 352 22.51 -9.49 21.94
C ALA A 352 23.82 -8.74 21.66
N ARG A 353 24.13 -8.48 20.39
CA ARG A 353 25.33 -7.73 20.00
C ARG A 353 25.32 -6.29 20.51
N ASN A 354 24.18 -5.61 20.45
CA ASN A 354 24.04 -4.25 20.97
C ASN A 354 24.25 -4.18 22.49
N GLN A 355 23.72 -5.15 23.24
CA GLN A 355 23.94 -5.23 24.68
C GLN A 355 25.44 -5.43 25.01
N LEU A 356 26.12 -6.34 24.29
CA LEU A 356 27.56 -6.53 24.43
C LEU A 356 28.35 -5.26 24.12
N LEU A 357 28.01 -4.56 23.02
CA LEU A 357 28.64 -3.30 22.65
C LEU A 357 28.48 -2.25 23.74
N GLN A 358 27.28 -2.08 24.30
CA GLN A 358 27.06 -1.14 25.42
C GLN A 358 27.93 -1.48 26.64
N MET A 359 28.03 -2.76 27.00
CA MET A 359 28.91 -3.18 28.09
C MET A 359 30.39 -2.89 27.79
N THR A 360 30.85 -3.12 26.55
CA THR A 360 32.23 -2.80 26.14
C THR A 360 32.51 -1.30 26.22
N TYR A 361 31.59 -0.45 25.76
CA TYR A 361 31.74 1.00 25.85
C TYR A 361 31.82 1.48 27.31
N GLN A 362 30.96 0.96 28.19
CA GLN A 362 31.01 1.30 29.61
C GLN A 362 32.34 0.86 30.26
N LYS A 363 32.81 -0.35 29.93
CA LYS A 363 34.09 -0.86 30.43
C LYS A 363 35.26 -0.04 29.91
N GLU A 364 35.27 0.33 28.63
CA GLU A 364 36.30 1.19 28.05
C GLU A 364 36.30 2.59 28.66
N ALA A 365 35.13 3.20 28.85
CA ALA A 365 35.02 4.52 29.48
C ALA A 365 35.55 4.50 30.92
N ALA A 366 35.21 3.45 31.70
CA ALA A 366 35.75 3.25 33.04
C ALA A 366 37.28 3.03 33.00
N ARG A 367 37.78 2.24 32.05
CA ARG A 367 39.22 2.00 31.87
C ARG A 367 39.97 3.30 31.55
N ARG A 368 39.50 4.08 30.58
CA ARG A 368 40.11 5.37 30.21
C ARG A 368 40.12 6.36 31.38
N LYS A 369 39.03 6.43 32.14
CA LYS A 369 38.97 7.27 33.34
C LYS A 369 40.01 6.85 34.39
N LEU A 370 40.18 5.55 34.60
CA LEU A 370 41.18 5.02 35.52
C LEU A 370 42.62 5.26 35.03
N GLU A 371 42.87 5.04 33.74
CA GLU A 371 44.16 5.32 33.09
C GLU A 371 44.56 6.79 33.27
N GLU A 372 43.62 7.72 33.05
CA GLU A 372 43.85 9.16 33.25
C GLU A 372 44.12 9.50 34.73
N GLN A 373 43.34 8.95 35.66
CA GLN A 373 43.56 9.14 37.09
C GLN A 373 44.94 8.65 37.54
N ASN A 374 45.38 7.48 37.04
CA ASN A 374 46.70 6.94 37.34
C ASN A 374 47.81 7.80 36.74
N HIS A 375 47.63 8.28 35.51
CA HIS A 375 48.58 9.19 34.87
C HIS A 375 48.76 10.49 35.68
N LEU A 376 47.65 11.12 36.09
CA LEU A 376 47.68 12.33 36.93
C LEU A 376 48.35 12.07 38.29
N MET A 377 48.07 10.92 38.92
CA MET A 377 48.68 10.56 40.21
C MET A 377 50.19 10.39 40.08
N ASN A 378 50.66 9.65 39.08
CA ASN A 378 52.08 9.41 38.84
C ASN A 378 52.81 10.74 38.60
N MET A 379 52.26 11.63 37.77
CA MET A 379 52.83 12.94 37.54
C MET A 379 52.94 13.80 38.81
N ILE A 380 51.93 13.78 39.69
CA ILE A 380 51.99 14.50 40.97
C ILE A 380 53.11 13.92 41.85
N GLN A 381 53.19 12.59 41.94
CA GLN A 381 54.23 11.92 42.73
C GLN A 381 55.64 12.24 42.23
N ASP A 382 55.86 12.23 40.92
CA ASP A 382 57.16 12.54 40.32
C ASP A 382 57.58 13.99 40.63
N GLN A 383 56.63 14.94 40.58
CA GLN A 383 56.92 16.36 40.86
C GLN A 383 57.16 16.67 42.34
N THR A 384 56.63 15.87 43.27
CA THR A 384 56.75 16.11 44.72
C THR A 384 57.70 15.13 45.42
N TYR A 385 58.48 14.37 44.65
CA TYR A 385 59.42 13.36 45.15
C TYR A 385 60.37 13.91 46.23
N ARG A 386 60.96 15.10 46.00
CA ARG A 386 61.86 15.77 46.96
C ARG A 386 61.20 15.98 48.33
N GLN A 387 59.94 16.42 48.35
CA GLN A 387 59.21 16.65 49.61
C GLN A 387 58.84 15.33 50.30
N TYR A 388 58.59 14.26 49.56
CA TYR A 388 58.42 12.92 50.14
C TYR A 388 59.71 12.41 50.80
N GLU A 389 60.87 12.64 50.18
CA GLU A 389 62.17 12.31 50.78
C GLU A 389 62.42 13.14 52.05
N LEU A 390 62.14 14.45 52.02
CA LEU A 390 62.27 15.34 53.18
C LEU A 390 61.36 14.90 54.33
N LEU A 391 60.10 14.56 54.04
CA LEU A 391 59.16 14.05 55.04
C LEU A 391 59.67 12.73 55.63
N SER A 392 60.18 11.83 54.80
CA SER A 392 60.79 10.56 55.25
C SER A 392 62.00 10.78 56.14
N LEU A 393 62.84 11.78 55.81
CA LEU A 393 63.99 12.17 56.61
C LEU A 393 63.56 12.72 57.98
N TYR A 394 62.54 13.59 58.02
CA TYR A 394 62.02 14.12 59.27
C TYR A 394 61.36 13.04 60.13
N MET A 395 60.62 12.11 59.53
CA MET A 395 60.05 10.96 60.25
C MET A 395 61.15 10.08 60.87
N LYS A 396 62.21 9.78 60.11
CA LYS A 396 63.34 9.00 60.63
C LYS A 396 64.07 9.72 61.77
N LYS A 397 64.26 11.05 61.66
CA LYS A 397 64.84 11.86 62.75
C LYS A 397 63.92 11.89 63.97
N PHE A 398 62.62 11.98 63.77
CA PHE A 398 61.62 11.97 64.82
C PHE A 398 61.65 10.65 65.62
N GLU A 399 61.79 9.51 64.95
CA GLU A 399 61.94 8.19 65.60
C GLU A 399 63.24 8.04 66.39
N GLN A 400 64.27 8.84 66.10
CA GLN A 400 65.62 8.74 66.69
C GLN A 400 65.89 9.76 67.79
N THR A 401 64.96 10.66 68.08
CA THR A 401 65.16 11.79 68.98
C THR A 401 64.40 11.59 70.30
N ASP A 402 65.10 11.69 71.43
CA ASP A 402 64.50 11.56 72.78
C ASP A 402 64.14 12.91 73.43
N SER A 403 64.58 14.03 72.83
CA SER A 403 64.29 15.38 73.32
C SER A 403 62.90 15.84 72.90
N ARG A 404 62.06 16.20 73.88
CA ARG A 404 60.69 16.66 73.63
C ARG A 404 60.62 17.93 72.77
N GLU A 405 61.55 18.87 72.96
CA GLU A 405 61.59 20.11 72.19
C GLU A 405 61.98 19.88 70.72
N GLU A 406 62.92 18.96 70.47
CA GLU A 406 63.32 18.60 69.11
C GLU A 406 62.23 17.79 68.40
N CYS A 407 61.51 16.92 69.13
CA CYS A 407 60.35 16.20 68.61
C CYS A 407 59.20 17.14 68.20
N ASP A 408 58.85 18.11 69.04
CA ASP A 408 57.80 19.10 68.73
C ASP A 408 58.18 19.95 67.51
N MET A 409 59.48 20.30 67.39
CA MET A 409 59.99 21.02 66.23
C MET A 409 59.92 20.16 64.95
N LEU A 410 60.34 18.90 64.99
CA LEU A 410 60.29 17.97 63.85
C LEU A 410 58.85 17.71 63.38
N LEU A 411 57.92 17.53 64.31
CA LEU A 411 56.49 17.43 63.97
C LEU A 411 55.97 18.69 63.28
N SER A 412 56.40 19.86 63.75
CA SER A 412 56.05 21.13 63.12
C SER A 412 56.59 21.21 61.68
N LYS A 413 57.83 20.74 61.43
CA LYS A 413 58.39 20.65 60.06
C LYS A 413 57.60 19.69 59.17
N ILE A 414 57.22 18.52 59.69
CA ILE A 414 56.40 17.54 58.97
C ILE A 414 55.05 18.14 58.57
N VAL A 415 54.42 18.91 59.45
CA VAL A 415 53.15 19.58 59.15
C VAL A 415 53.31 20.60 58.03
N VAL A 416 54.40 21.39 58.02
CA VAL A 416 54.66 22.37 56.95
C VAL A 416 54.83 21.68 55.60
N VAL A 417 55.74 20.70 55.49
CA VAL A 417 55.96 19.95 54.24
C VAL A 417 54.71 19.18 53.81
N GLY A 418 53.98 18.59 54.76
CA GLY A 418 52.70 17.92 54.49
C GLY A 418 51.62 18.87 53.97
N THR A 419 51.65 20.14 54.40
CA THR A 419 50.74 21.18 53.92
C THR A 419 51.03 21.55 52.48
N TYR A 420 52.31 21.70 52.13
CA TYR A 420 52.71 21.88 50.75
C TYR A 420 52.29 20.72 49.86
N LEU A 421 52.57 19.47 50.25
CA LEU A 421 52.14 18.28 49.48
C LEU A 421 50.62 18.28 49.24
N LYS A 422 49.84 18.58 50.29
CA LYS A 422 48.38 18.70 50.21
C LYS A 422 47.95 19.81 49.25
N ARG A 423 48.52 21.02 49.38
CA ARG A 423 48.12 22.18 48.59
C ARG A 423 48.60 22.09 47.16
N ARG A 424 49.80 21.60 46.91
CA ARG A 424 50.35 21.31 45.58
C ARG A 424 49.47 20.31 44.84
N LYS A 425 49.09 19.20 45.48
CA LYS A 425 48.13 18.24 44.90
C LYS A 425 46.82 18.92 44.51
N ASN A 426 46.26 19.75 45.39
CA ASN A 426 45.01 20.45 45.12
C ASN A 426 45.14 21.44 43.95
N LEU A 427 46.25 22.19 43.85
CA LEU A 427 46.50 23.11 42.75
C LEU A 427 46.61 22.37 41.41
N VAL A 428 47.32 21.24 41.37
CA VAL A 428 47.41 20.41 40.16
C VAL A 428 46.05 19.82 39.77
N LEU A 429 45.27 19.31 40.73
CA LEU A 429 43.91 18.81 40.44
C LEU A 429 42.96 19.92 39.97
N THR A 430 43.11 21.14 40.49
CA THR A 430 42.32 22.32 40.08
C THR A 430 42.68 22.75 38.65
N ARG A 431 43.97 22.70 38.32
CA ARG A 431 44.47 22.92 36.95
C ARG A 431 43.81 21.96 35.95
N TYR A 432 43.79 20.66 36.23
CA TYR A 432 43.21 19.66 35.32
C TYR A 432 41.67 19.63 35.28
N SER A 433 41.00 20.16 36.29
CA SER A 433 39.53 20.23 36.33
C SER A 433 38.96 21.53 35.76
N SER A 434 39.79 22.56 35.57
CA SER A 434 39.38 23.84 35.00
C SER A 434 39.52 23.84 33.47
N GLN A 435 38.52 24.39 32.77
CA GLN A 435 38.60 24.61 31.32
C GLN A 435 39.63 25.73 31.06
N GLY A 436 40.77 25.40 30.44
CA GLY A 436 41.74 26.40 29.98
C GLY A 436 43.06 26.49 30.74
N ASP A 437 43.43 25.49 31.53
CA ASP A 437 44.77 25.37 32.17
C ASP A 437 45.13 26.60 33.03
N SER A 438 44.15 27.11 33.77
CA SER A 438 44.23 28.38 34.47
C SER A 438 44.05 28.21 35.98
N LEU A 439 44.88 28.89 36.77
CA LEU A 439 44.72 28.99 38.21
C LEU A 439 44.40 30.43 38.60
N THR A 440 43.68 30.60 39.71
CA THR A 440 43.31 31.94 40.19
C THR A 440 44.28 32.44 41.26
N MET A 441 44.39 33.76 41.41
CA MET A 441 45.13 34.37 42.52
C MET A 441 44.58 33.94 43.89
N ALA A 442 43.29 33.60 43.96
CA ALA A 442 42.67 33.08 45.18
C ALA A 442 43.24 31.72 45.58
N ASP A 443 43.55 30.85 44.62
CA ASP A 443 44.15 29.53 44.89
C ASP A 443 45.57 29.66 45.46
N LEU A 444 46.36 30.58 44.91
CA LEU A 444 47.70 30.92 45.43
C LEU A 444 47.60 31.51 46.83
N LYS A 445 46.71 32.49 47.02
CA LYS A 445 46.48 33.16 48.30
C LYS A 445 46.07 32.16 49.38
N GLN A 446 45.17 31.23 49.07
CA GLN A 446 44.73 30.20 50.01
C GLN A 446 45.88 29.23 50.36
N SER A 447 46.70 28.87 49.38
CA SER A 447 47.84 27.96 49.58
C SER A 447 48.94 28.61 50.43
N LEU A 448 49.27 29.87 50.16
CA LEU A 448 50.18 30.67 51.00
C LEU A 448 49.60 30.90 52.40
N ALA A 449 48.30 31.14 52.53
CA ALA A 449 47.66 31.33 53.83
C ALA A 449 47.82 30.11 54.75
N GLU A 450 47.56 28.90 54.24
CA GLU A 450 47.69 27.68 55.05
C GLU A 450 49.15 27.36 55.37
N SER A 451 50.06 27.54 54.41
CA SER A 451 51.49 27.36 54.68
C SER A 451 52.03 28.39 55.70
N CYS A 452 51.66 29.67 55.59
CA CYS A 452 52.06 30.70 56.54
C CYS A 452 51.48 30.48 57.95
N GLU A 453 50.26 29.96 58.05
CA GLU A 453 49.67 29.62 59.36
C GLU A 453 50.45 28.49 60.04
N ASN A 454 50.82 27.46 59.28
CA ASN A 454 51.57 26.32 59.81
C ASN A 454 53.03 26.66 60.15
N LEU A 455 53.61 27.69 59.54
CA LEU A 455 54.94 28.20 59.92
C LEU A 455 54.99 28.78 61.34
N LYS A 456 53.86 29.23 61.89
CA LYS A 456 53.80 29.68 63.29
C LYS A 456 54.11 28.55 64.27
N LEU A 457 53.81 27.30 63.91
CA LEU A 457 54.16 26.11 64.71
C LEU A 457 55.68 25.97 64.86
N CYS A 458 56.43 26.41 63.85
CA CYS A 458 57.89 26.42 63.85
C CYS A 458 58.48 27.68 64.51
N LYS A 459 57.66 28.49 65.19
CA LYS A 459 58.01 29.80 65.79
C LYS A 459 58.48 30.84 64.76
N ILE A 460 58.16 30.66 63.47
CA ILE A 460 58.47 31.60 62.40
C ILE A 460 57.29 32.55 62.20
N ARG A 461 57.52 33.87 62.26
CA ARG A 461 56.48 34.86 61.95
C ARG A 461 56.36 35.02 60.43
N ALA A 462 55.34 34.40 59.84
CA ALA A 462 55.10 34.48 58.39
C ALA A 462 53.91 35.40 58.06
N ALA A 463 54.08 36.26 57.06
CA ALA A 463 53.02 37.06 56.47
C ALA A 463 53.16 37.07 54.94
N TYR A 464 52.05 37.27 54.23
CA TYR A 464 52.05 37.29 52.77
C TYR A 464 51.20 38.43 52.21
N PHE A 465 51.54 38.88 51.01
CA PHE A 465 50.74 39.81 50.24
C PHE A 465 50.69 39.37 48.77
N VAL A 466 49.49 39.21 48.23
CA VAL A 466 49.26 38.88 46.83
C VAL A 466 48.42 40.00 46.20
N GLN A 467 48.91 40.59 45.13
CA GLN A 467 48.21 41.66 44.41
C GLN A 467 47.04 41.12 43.58
N ASP A 468 45.83 41.56 43.88
CA ASP A 468 44.59 41.05 43.30
C ASP A 468 44.11 41.95 42.14
N LYS A 469 44.82 41.91 40.99
CA LYS A 469 44.53 42.76 39.81
C LYS A 469 43.90 42.01 38.63
N GLU A 470 44.26 40.74 38.42
CA GLU A 470 43.72 39.90 37.32
C GLU A 470 43.05 38.62 37.85
N LYS A 471 41.98 38.20 37.16
CA LYS A 471 41.17 37.03 37.56
C LYS A 471 41.76 35.67 37.16
N LEU A 472 42.66 35.61 36.17
CA LEU A 472 43.17 34.38 35.57
C LEU A 472 44.65 34.52 35.21
N LEU A 473 45.50 33.60 35.69
CA LEU A 473 46.92 33.50 35.33
C LEU A 473 47.22 32.16 34.69
N HIS A 474 48.33 32.07 33.96
CA HIS A 474 48.90 30.79 33.56
C HIS A 474 49.16 29.94 34.80
N ALA A 475 48.61 28.72 34.82
CA ALA A 475 48.73 27.83 35.97
C ALA A 475 50.20 27.55 36.36
N ASP A 476 51.09 27.49 35.37
CA ASP A 476 52.53 27.29 35.60
C ASP A 476 53.16 28.39 36.43
N ASP A 477 52.75 29.65 36.27
CA ASP A 477 53.32 30.77 37.02
C ASP A 477 52.87 30.75 38.49
N VAL A 478 51.61 30.38 38.75
CA VAL A 478 51.07 30.20 40.10
C VAL A 478 51.77 29.05 40.82
N LEU A 479 51.93 27.92 40.11
CA LEU A 479 52.64 26.75 40.60
C LEU A 479 54.10 27.08 40.93
N ARG A 480 54.81 27.79 40.04
CA ARG A 480 56.19 28.25 40.29
C ARG A 480 56.30 29.20 41.48
N CYS A 481 55.33 30.09 41.66
CA CYS A 481 55.30 30.98 42.83
C CYS A 481 55.24 30.21 44.15
N TYR A 482 54.36 29.20 44.21
CA TYR A 482 54.19 28.40 45.41
C TYR A 482 55.39 27.46 45.64
N ASP A 483 55.95 26.88 44.58
CA ASP A 483 57.15 26.03 44.67
C ASP A 483 58.38 26.84 45.14
N PHE A 484 58.48 28.10 44.71
CA PHE A 484 59.53 29.00 45.19
C PHE A 484 59.37 29.35 46.68
N PHE A 485 58.14 29.61 47.12
CA PHE A 485 57.85 29.81 48.54
C PHE A 485 58.29 28.58 49.36
N GLU A 486 57.89 27.38 48.95
CA GLU A 486 58.24 26.16 49.68
C GLU A 486 59.75 25.93 49.69
N TRP A 487 60.41 26.01 48.54
CA TRP A 487 61.87 25.85 48.46
C TRP A 487 62.61 26.85 49.36
N LEU A 488 62.18 28.12 49.39
CA LEU A 488 62.80 29.14 50.22
C LEU A 488 62.67 28.81 51.72
N ILE A 489 61.50 28.34 52.14
CA ILE A 489 61.23 27.92 53.50
C ILE A 489 62.03 26.65 53.86
N GLU A 490 62.11 25.66 52.97
CA GLU A 490 62.91 24.45 53.15
C GLU A 490 64.39 24.77 53.42
N GLN A 491 64.98 25.72 52.68
CA GLN A 491 66.38 26.11 52.86
C GLN A 491 66.64 26.90 54.14
N LEU A 492 65.66 27.70 54.56
CA LEU A 492 65.84 28.68 55.63
C LEU A 492 65.19 28.27 56.96
N PHE A 493 64.67 27.05 57.03
CA PHE A 493 63.86 26.53 58.12
C PHE A 493 64.50 26.68 59.51
N ASP A 494 65.82 26.50 59.59
CA ASP A 494 66.58 26.48 60.86
C ASP A 494 67.15 27.84 61.27
N VAL A 495 67.08 28.85 60.40
CA VAL A 495 67.80 30.12 60.58
C VAL A 495 66.90 31.34 60.60
N VAL A 496 65.67 31.23 60.11
CA VAL A 496 64.76 32.36 59.94
C VAL A 496 63.85 32.58 61.13
N SER A 497 63.64 33.86 61.47
CA SER A 497 62.72 34.29 62.53
C SER A 497 61.42 34.88 62.00
N ALA A 498 61.46 35.52 60.83
CA ALA A 498 60.28 36.06 60.16
C ALA A 498 60.43 36.08 58.62
N VAL A 499 59.33 35.88 57.91
CA VAL A 499 59.24 35.93 56.44
C VAL A 499 58.04 36.75 56.02
N PHE A 500 58.26 37.74 55.17
CA PHE A 500 57.19 38.45 54.47
C PHE A 500 57.28 38.18 52.97
N PHE A 501 56.33 37.40 52.45
CA PHE A 501 56.29 36.96 51.06
C PHE A 501 55.33 37.80 50.23
N ARG A 502 55.85 38.52 49.23
CA ARG A 502 55.08 39.43 48.40
C ARG A 502 55.09 38.98 46.94
N VAL A 503 53.90 38.85 46.37
CA VAL A 503 53.69 38.58 44.93
C VAL A 503 52.99 39.78 44.31
N THR A 504 53.67 40.41 43.35
CA THR A 504 53.15 41.57 42.59
C THR A 504 53.23 41.29 41.10
N GLN A 505 52.32 41.89 40.34
CA GLN A 505 52.32 41.80 38.88
C GLN A 505 52.80 43.12 38.29
N ILE A 506 53.84 43.06 37.47
CA ILE A 506 54.45 44.21 36.79
C ILE A 506 54.54 43.84 35.31
N GLU A 507 53.93 44.64 34.42
CA GLU A 507 53.97 44.42 32.96
C GLU A 507 53.62 42.97 32.55
N GLU A 508 52.49 42.46 33.05
CA GLU A 508 51.99 41.08 32.83
C GLU A 508 52.83 39.93 33.40
N LYS A 509 53.98 40.21 34.04
CA LYS A 509 54.83 39.21 34.69
C LYS A 509 54.66 39.17 36.19
N LEU A 510 54.69 37.96 36.77
CA LEU A 510 54.71 37.79 38.22
C LEU A 510 56.12 38.02 38.75
N GLN A 511 56.21 38.87 39.76
CA GLN A 511 57.43 39.13 40.48
C GLN A 511 57.24 38.80 41.95
N ILE A 512 58.16 37.98 42.47
CA ILE A 512 58.22 37.63 43.88
C ILE A 512 59.26 38.52 44.54
N SER A 513 58.87 39.08 45.68
CA SER A 513 59.74 39.85 46.58
C SER A 513 59.56 39.30 47.97
N VAL A 514 60.64 38.92 48.65
CA VAL A 514 60.58 38.31 49.98
C VAL A 514 61.48 39.09 50.91
N HIS A 515 60.94 39.52 52.05
CA HIS A 515 61.73 40.07 53.14
C HIS A 515 61.90 38.99 54.21
N VAL A 516 63.13 38.77 54.66
CA VAL A 516 63.49 37.72 55.59
C VAL A 516 64.30 38.32 56.73
N VAL A 517 63.92 38.01 57.97
CA VAL A 517 64.67 38.39 59.17
C VAL A 517 65.42 37.18 59.71
N CYS A 518 66.76 37.26 59.65
CA CYS A 518 67.65 36.14 59.96
C CYS A 518 68.90 36.63 60.70
N LEU A 519 69.37 35.83 61.67
CA LEU A 519 70.57 36.13 62.47
C LEU A 519 71.87 35.80 61.72
N THR A 520 71.79 35.03 60.63
CA THR A 520 72.92 34.54 59.83
C THR A 520 72.83 35.03 58.39
N ASP A 521 73.97 35.00 57.67
CA ASP A 521 74.01 35.36 56.26
C ASP A 521 73.27 34.32 55.40
N ILE A 522 72.13 34.73 54.82
CA ILE A 522 71.26 33.86 54.03
C ILE A 522 71.88 33.41 52.71
N ARG A 523 72.92 34.10 52.21
CA ARG A 523 73.55 33.79 50.91
C ARG A 523 74.17 32.41 50.86
N ILE A 524 74.58 31.88 52.02
CA ILE A 524 75.19 30.55 52.15
C ILE A 524 74.16 29.44 51.86
N PHE A 525 72.90 29.66 52.23
CA PHE A 525 71.81 28.68 52.11
C PHE A 525 71.09 28.73 50.75
N LEU A 526 71.27 29.80 49.98
CA LEU A 526 70.57 30.03 48.70
C LEU A 526 71.45 29.82 47.46
N THR A 527 72.55 29.08 47.61
CA THR A 527 73.53 28.84 46.54
C THR A 527 72.98 28.04 45.35
N GLU A 528 71.89 27.27 45.54
CA GLU A 528 71.24 26.51 44.46
C GLU A 528 70.57 27.39 43.38
N ARG A 529 70.33 28.68 43.65
CA ARG A 529 69.69 29.63 42.72
C ARG A 529 70.47 30.94 42.59
N PRO A 530 71.48 31.00 41.69
CA PRO A 530 72.30 32.20 41.50
C PRO A 530 71.56 33.35 40.79
N ASP A 531 70.36 33.09 40.27
CA ASP A 531 69.45 34.04 39.62
C ASP A 531 68.75 34.99 40.59
N LEU A 532 68.84 34.73 41.89
CA LEU A 532 68.21 35.55 42.93
C LEU A 532 68.99 36.85 43.19
N LEU A 533 68.27 37.97 43.18
CA LEU A 533 68.82 39.25 43.62
C LEU A 533 68.64 39.35 45.13
N ILE A 534 69.74 39.19 45.88
CA ILE A 534 69.76 39.26 47.35
C ILE A 534 70.41 40.58 47.76
N GLN A 535 69.69 41.40 48.52
CA GLN A 535 70.17 42.66 49.09
C GLN A 535 70.02 42.61 50.61
N GLN A 536 71.04 43.07 51.34
CA GLN A 536 70.96 43.25 52.78
C GLN A 536 70.44 44.67 53.05
N GLU A 537 69.30 44.80 53.72
CA GLU A 537 68.69 46.10 54.04
C GLU A 537 69.24 46.62 55.38
N GLU A 538 69.27 45.77 56.42
CA GLU A 538 69.78 46.09 57.76
C GLU A 538 70.61 44.93 58.35
N GLU A 539 71.18 45.07 59.57
CA GLU A 539 72.09 44.09 60.19
C GLU A 539 71.51 42.67 60.32
N GLN A 540 70.19 42.49 60.22
CA GLN A 540 69.49 41.19 60.29
C GLN A 540 68.34 41.04 59.27
N GLU A 541 68.21 41.97 58.32
CA GLU A 541 67.11 42.00 57.35
C GLU A 541 67.61 41.86 55.92
N TRP A 542 66.98 40.96 55.18
CA TRP A 542 67.36 40.58 53.83
C TRP A 542 66.19 40.67 52.88
N PHE A 543 66.43 41.26 51.71
CA PHE A 543 65.49 41.35 50.61
C PHE A 543 65.89 40.43 49.47
N ILE A 544 64.98 39.56 49.04
CA ILE A 544 65.16 38.61 47.95
C ILE A 544 64.18 38.94 46.85
N ARG A 545 64.67 39.11 45.62
CA ARG A 545 63.83 39.31 44.43
C ARG A 545 64.02 38.18 43.44
N CYS A 546 62.91 37.55 43.04
CA CYS A 546 62.88 36.49 42.05
C CYS A 546 61.92 36.87 40.91
N PRO A 547 62.39 36.98 39.66
CA PRO A 547 61.48 37.00 38.51
C PRO A 547 60.91 35.59 38.31
N VAL A 548 59.58 35.46 38.16
CA VAL A 548 58.92 34.16 37.94
C VAL A 548 58.78 33.86 36.44
N SER A 549 58.80 34.91 35.61
CA SER A 549 58.71 34.86 34.14
C SER A 549 59.48 35.98 33.42
#